data_AF-A0A4S2MKJ1-F1
#
_entry.id   AF-A0A4S2MKJ1-F1
#
_cell.length_a   1.000
_cell.length_b   1.000
_cell.length_c   1.000
_cell.angle_alpha   90.00
_cell.angle_beta   90.00
_cell.angle_gamma   90.00
#
_symmetry.space_group_name_H-M   'P 1'
#
loop_
_entity.id
_entity.type
_entity.pdbx_description
1 polymer ?
#
loop_
_entity_poly.entity_id
_entity_poly.type
_entity_poly.pdbx_seq_one_letter_code
_entity_poly.pdbx_strand_id
1 'polypeptide(L)'
;NLDDYSNWQRLCLALGIDPPPSTVSACKKAVRSTHVNIVDFYEAWTRNELHEVRQFGSVGALGRYTRKQKKTMSRADVKDDGLLRYLLRPIYGGGQRTSE
;
A
#
# COMPACT_ATOMS: atom_id res chain seq x y z
N ASN A 1 16.42 -9.68 -2.86
CA ASN A 1 16.94 -8.74 -1.83
C ASN A 1 15.95 -7.58 -1.71
N LEU A 2 15.36 -7.36 -0.53
CA LEU A 2 14.34 -6.30 -0.31
C LEU A 2 14.95 -4.89 -0.27
N ASP A 3 16.28 -4.78 -0.27
CA ASP A 3 17.02 -3.51 -0.37
C ASP A 3 17.48 -3.20 -1.80
N ASP A 4 17.02 -3.98 -2.79
CA ASP A 4 17.25 -3.64 -4.19
C ASP A 4 16.48 -2.36 -4.53
N TYR A 5 17.25 -1.29 -4.77
CA TYR A 5 16.79 0.02 -5.20
C TYR A 5 15.77 -0.08 -6.34
N SER A 6 16.03 -0.97 -7.32
CA SER A 6 15.19 -1.15 -8.50
C SER A 6 13.77 -1.58 -8.15
N ASN A 7 13.61 -2.43 -7.12
CA ASN A 7 12.28 -2.90 -6.71
C ASN A 7 11.47 -1.79 -6.00
N TRP A 8 12.14 -0.93 -5.23
CA TRP A 8 11.51 0.23 -4.61
C TRP A 8 11.09 1.29 -5.63
N GLN A 9 11.92 1.53 -6.65
CA GLN A 9 11.58 2.44 -7.76
C GLN A 9 10.34 1.94 -8.51
N ARG A 10 10.32 0.65 -8.87
CA ARG A 10 9.17 0.02 -9.56
C ARG A 10 7.90 0.10 -8.73
N LEU A 11 7.98 -0.17 -7.43
CA LEU A 11 6.82 -0.04 -6.54
C LEU A 11 6.34 1.41 -6.46
N CYS A 12 7.24 2.39 -6.39
CA CYS A 12 6.86 3.81 -6.41
C CYS A 12 6.09 4.16 -7.68
N LEU A 13 6.66 3.83 -8.85
CA LEU A 13 6.03 4.09 -10.15
C LEU A 13 4.65 3.44 -10.27
N ALA A 14 4.53 2.18 -9.84
CA ALA A 14 3.25 1.46 -9.88
C ALA A 14 2.18 2.03 -8.94
N LEU A 15 2.60 2.74 -7.90
CA LEU A 15 1.71 3.49 -7.01
C LEU A 15 1.47 4.93 -7.52
N GLY A 16 1.94 5.28 -8.72
CA GLY A 16 1.82 6.61 -9.30
C GLY A 16 2.77 7.65 -8.69
N ILE A 17 3.82 7.23 -7.99
CA ILE A 17 4.86 8.11 -7.47
C ILE A 17 5.91 8.31 -8.57
N ASP A 18 5.71 9.35 -9.38
CA ASP A 18 6.54 9.72 -10.52
C ASP A 18 6.92 11.22 -10.46
N PRO A 19 8.22 11.57 -10.40
CA PRO A 19 9.37 10.67 -10.39
C PRO A 19 9.52 9.92 -9.05
N PRO A 20 10.00 8.67 -9.09
CA PRO A 20 10.29 7.92 -7.87
C PRO A 20 11.45 8.58 -7.10
N PRO A 21 11.41 8.61 -5.75
CA PRO A 21 12.47 9.23 -4.95
C PRO A 21 13.82 8.55 -5.15
N SER A 22 14.93 9.30 -5.09
CA SER A 22 16.28 8.80 -5.36
C SER A 22 16.90 7.90 -4.27
N THR A 23 16.17 7.62 -3.18
CA THR A 23 16.68 6.77 -2.08
C THR A 23 15.63 5.77 -1.63
N VAL A 24 16.08 4.57 -1.23
CA VAL A 24 15.21 3.51 -0.71
C VAL A 24 14.40 3.97 0.51
N SER A 25 14.99 4.79 1.39
CA SER A 25 14.31 5.34 2.56
C SER A 25 13.18 6.31 2.17
N ALA A 26 13.41 7.17 1.18
CA ALA A 26 12.38 8.06 0.65
C ALA A 26 11.28 7.28 -0.07
N CYS A 27 11.61 6.23 -0.85
CA CYS A 27 10.63 5.31 -1.42
C CYS A 27 9.78 4.64 -0.32
N LYS A 28 10.42 4.07 0.71
CA LYS A 28 9.72 3.46 1.87
C LYS A 28 8.73 4.45 2.51
N LYS A 29 9.11 5.73 2.63
CA LYS A 29 8.23 6.78 3.17
C LYS A 29 7.06 7.09 2.23
N ALA A 30 7.33 7.27 0.93
CA ALA A 30 6.30 7.56 -0.07
C ALA A 30 5.29 6.41 -0.21
N VAL A 31 5.77 5.17 -0.28
CA VAL A 31 4.93 3.95 -0.28
C VAL A 31 4.08 3.85 0.99
N ARG A 32 4.57 4.29 2.15
CA ARG A 32 3.80 4.31 3.41
C ARG A 32 2.75 5.44 3.46
N SER A 33 2.89 6.48 2.64
CA SER A 33 1.90 7.55 2.55
C SER A 33 0.77 7.26 1.58
N THR A 34 0.89 6.27 0.69
CA THR A 34 -0.22 5.88 -0.18
C THR A 34 -1.27 5.09 0.59
N HIS A 35 -2.52 5.14 0.15
CA HIS A 35 -3.58 4.32 0.70
C HIS A 35 -4.26 3.60 -0.46
N VAL A 36 -3.90 2.34 -0.67
CA VAL A 36 -4.48 1.47 -1.71
C VAL A 36 -4.95 0.18 -1.04
N ASN A 37 -5.96 -0.47 -1.62
CA ASN A 37 -6.29 -1.83 -1.21
C ASN A 37 -5.23 -2.77 -1.81
N ILE A 38 -4.61 -3.61 -0.97
CA ILE A 38 -3.49 -4.46 -1.41
C ILE A 38 -3.96 -5.55 -2.38
N VAL A 39 -5.18 -6.09 -2.18
CA VAL A 39 -5.76 -7.10 -3.08
C VAL A 39 -5.99 -6.48 -4.46
N ASP A 40 -6.64 -5.31 -4.53
CA ASP A 40 -6.83 -4.58 -5.79
C ASP A 40 -5.50 -4.27 -6.48
N PHE A 41 -4.51 -3.81 -5.71
CA PHE A 41 -3.19 -3.49 -6.22
C PHE A 41 -2.49 -4.71 -6.80
N TYR A 42 -2.50 -5.83 -6.08
CA TYR A 42 -1.87 -7.08 -6.53
C TYR A 42 -2.57 -7.64 -7.77
N GLU A 43 -3.90 -7.68 -7.77
CA GLU A 43 -4.71 -8.09 -8.92
C GLU A 43 -4.38 -7.24 -10.15
N ALA A 44 -4.42 -5.91 -10.03
CA ALA A 44 -4.10 -4.99 -11.12
C ALA A 44 -2.64 -5.10 -11.57
N TRP A 45 -1.69 -5.30 -10.65
CA TRP A 45 -0.28 -5.52 -11.00
C TRP A 45 -0.10 -6.75 -11.88
N THR A 46 -0.73 -7.87 -11.51
CA THR A 46 -0.63 -9.12 -12.28
C THR A 46 -1.27 -9.03 -13.67
N ARG A 47 -2.29 -8.17 -13.83
CA ARG A 47 -2.95 -7.91 -15.12
C ARG A 47 -2.34 -6.74 -15.90
N ASN A 48 -1.35 -6.03 -15.36
CA ASN A 48 -0.80 -4.80 -15.93
C ASN A 48 -1.83 -3.66 -16.09
N GLU A 49 -2.78 -3.57 -15.16
CA GLU A 49 -3.93 -2.63 -15.15
C GLU A 49 -3.85 -1.65 -13.97
N LEU A 50 -2.63 -1.21 -13.60
CA LEU A 50 -2.41 -0.37 -12.40
C LEU A 50 -3.19 0.96 -12.41
N HIS A 51 -3.61 1.43 -13.58
CA HIS A 51 -4.47 2.61 -13.75
C HIS A 51 -5.87 2.45 -13.13
N GLU A 52 -6.33 1.21 -12.89
CA GLU A 52 -7.60 0.92 -12.24
C GLU A 52 -7.50 0.93 -10.71
N VAL A 53 -6.29 0.94 -10.14
CA VAL A 53 -6.10 0.87 -8.69
C VAL A 53 -6.53 2.17 -8.05
N ARG A 54 -7.59 2.10 -7.26
CA ARG A 54 -8.09 3.25 -6.50
C ARG A 54 -7.12 3.64 -5.38
N GLN A 55 -6.66 4.88 -5.43
CA GLN A 55 -6.01 5.54 -4.30
C GLN A 55 -7.03 6.24 -3.40
N PHE A 56 -6.85 6.13 -2.09
CA PHE A 56 -7.71 6.72 -1.08
C PHE A 56 -7.02 7.90 -0.41
N GLY A 57 -7.76 8.97 -0.12
CA GLY A 57 -7.21 10.13 0.59
C GLY A 57 -7.00 9.92 2.10
N SER A 58 -7.44 8.79 2.66
CA SER A 58 -7.24 8.47 4.09
C SER A 58 -7.33 6.97 4.37
N VAL A 59 -6.71 6.54 5.47
CA VAL A 59 -6.84 5.17 6.01
C VAL A 59 -8.30 4.83 6.32
N GLY A 60 -9.10 5.80 6.79
CA GLY A 60 -10.52 5.59 7.06
C GLY A 60 -11.33 5.31 5.80
N ALA A 61 -11.07 6.03 4.70
CA ALA A 61 -11.70 5.78 3.41
C ALA A 61 -11.30 4.41 2.83
N LEU A 62 -10.01 4.08 2.88
CA LEU A 62 -9.51 2.76 2.52
C LEU A 62 -10.19 1.66 3.34
N GLY A 63 -10.29 1.82 4.65
CA GLY A 63 -10.91 0.82 5.53
C GLY A 63 -12.39 0.59 5.27
N ARG A 64 -13.17 1.66 5.01
CA ARG A 64 -14.58 1.53 4.62
C ARG A 64 -14.72 0.73 3.32
N TYR A 65 -13.91 1.05 2.31
CA TYR A 65 -13.92 0.33 1.05
C TYR A 65 -13.51 -1.14 1.22
N THR A 66 -12.39 -1.40 1.88
CA THR A 66 -11.88 -2.76 2.12
C THR A 66 -12.90 -3.64 2.82
N ARG A 67 -13.58 -3.11 3.86
CA ARG A 67 -14.66 -3.84 4.55
C ARG A 67 -15.87 -4.09 3.65
N LYS A 68 -16.31 -3.07 2.92
CA LYS A 68 -17.45 -3.18 2.01
C LYS A 68 -17.21 -4.23 0.93
N GLN A 69 -16.02 -4.28 0.36
CA GLN A 69 -15.63 -5.22 -0.69
C GLN A 69 -15.16 -6.58 -0.17
N LYS A 70 -14.99 -6.74 1.15
CA LYS A 70 -14.42 -7.94 1.78
C LYS A 70 -13.01 -8.32 1.25
N LYS A 71 -12.28 -7.34 0.70
CA LYS A 71 -10.93 -7.51 0.13
C LYS A 71 -9.85 -7.27 1.18
N THR A 72 -9.74 -8.20 2.12
CA THR A 72 -8.92 -8.05 3.34
C THR A 72 -7.55 -8.70 3.13
N MET A 73 -6.50 -8.07 3.68
CA MET A 73 -5.17 -8.66 3.72
C MET A 73 -4.53 -8.33 5.06
N SER A 74 -4.07 -9.37 5.75
CA SER A 74 -3.46 -9.31 7.08
C SER A 74 -1.94 -9.30 6.99
N ARG A 75 -1.27 -9.08 8.13
CA ARG A 75 0.19 -9.21 8.21
C ARG A 75 0.68 -10.64 7.93
N ALA A 76 -0.14 -11.65 8.25
CA ALA A 76 0.22 -13.03 8.01
C ALA A 76 0.23 -13.34 6.50
N ASP A 77 -0.73 -12.77 5.75
CA ASP A 77 -0.89 -13.01 4.31
C ASP A 77 0.27 -12.42 3.48
N VAL A 78 0.86 -11.30 3.92
CA VAL A 78 1.99 -10.64 3.25
C VAL A 78 3.35 -10.96 3.88
N LYS A 79 3.42 -11.96 4.77
CA LYS A 79 4.65 -12.24 5.52
C LYS A 79 5.82 -12.56 4.59
N ASP A 80 5.54 -13.36 3.56
CA ASP A 80 6.52 -13.77 2.54
C ASP A 80 6.56 -12.78 1.36
N ASP A 81 5.56 -11.90 1.27
CA ASP A 81 5.36 -10.93 0.20
C ASP A 81 6.04 -9.58 0.50
N GLY A 82 7.38 -9.63 0.54
CA GLY A 82 8.23 -8.72 1.30
C GLY A 82 8.11 -7.21 1.01
N LEU A 83 7.59 -6.77 -0.13
CA LEU A 83 7.29 -5.35 -0.42
C LEU A 83 5.84 -4.96 -0.13
N LEU A 84 4.87 -5.86 -0.35
CA LEU A 84 3.45 -5.58 -0.11
C LEU A 84 3.17 -5.30 1.37
N ARG A 85 3.96 -5.85 2.30
CA ARG A 85 3.87 -5.51 3.73
C ARG A 85 4.00 -4.01 4.03
N TYR A 86 4.62 -3.23 3.16
CA TYR A 86 4.74 -1.77 3.33
C TYR A 86 3.48 -1.00 2.91
N LEU A 87 2.56 -1.65 2.20
CA LEU A 87 1.23 -1.10 1.85
C LEU A 87 0.19 -1.35 2.94
N LEU A 88 0.47 -2.20 3.93
CA LEU A 88 -0.44 -2.45 5.05
C LEU A 88 -0.81 -1.18 5.81
N ARG A 89 -2.10 -1.02 6.12
CA ARG A 89 -2.63 0.08 6.91
C ARG A 89 -3.53 -0.44 8.03
N PRO A 90 -3.57 0.23 9.19
CA PRO A 90 -4.45 -0.14 10.30
C PRO A 90 -5.91 0.26 9.98
N ILE A 91 -6.57 -0.55 9.15
CA ILE A 91 -7.91 -0.25 8.65
C ILE A 91 -9.06 -0.74 9.55
N TYR A 92 -8.78 -1.61 10.52
CA TYR A 92 -9.76 -2.19 11.45
C TYR A 92 -9.79 -1.51 12.83
N GLY A 93 -9.07 -0.40 13.01
CA GLY A 93 -9.10 0.36 14.26
C GLY A 93 -10.32 1.31 14.32
N GLY A 94 -11.28 1.00 15.20
CA GLY A 94 -12.19 1.98 15.78
C GLY A 94 -11.92 2.01 17.29
N GLY A 95 -11.31 3.10 17.80
CA GLY A 95 -11.04 3.30 19.22
C GLY A 95 -9.89 4.28 19.46
N GLN A 96 -10.18 5.36 20.18
CA GLN A 96 -9.42 6.59 20.41
C GLN A 96 -8.00 6.43 20.98
N ARG A 97 -7.13 7.40 20.67
CA ARG A 97 -6.39 8.18 21.69
C ARG A 97 -6.46 9.66 21.32
N THR A 98 -7.46 10.34 21.86
CA THR A 98 -7.35 11.74 22.29
C THR A 98 -6.81 11.77 23.72
N SER A 99 -5.97 12.77 24.03
CA SER A 99 -5.38 13.13 25.35
C SER A 99 -4.33 12.16 25.90
N GLU A 100 -3.22 12.58 26.51
CA GLU A 100 -2.84 13.85 27.16
C GLU A 100 -1.82 14.71 26.39
#